data_AF-A0A7J8YT87-F1
#
_entry.id   AF-A0A7J8YT87-F1
#
_cell.length_a   1.000
_cell.length_b   1.000
_cell.length_c   1.000
_cell.angle_alpha   90.00
_cell.angle_beta   90.00
_cell.angle_gamma   90.00
#
_symmetry.space_group_name_H-M   'P 1'
#
loop_
_entity.id
_entity.type
_entity.pdbx_description
1 polymer ?
#
loop_
_entity_poly.entity_id
_entity_poly.type
_entity_poly.pdbx_seq_one_letter_code
_entity_poly.pdbx_strand_id
1 'polypeptide(L)'
;QETVANVLTSLPFIVLGIQAPRKNLNSKLYANSLIGVGVASTLYHSSRGKLRMYLRWADYTMIATATVFLSRALRNENPKLLMAASALLLPVQPLMVSAVHTGMMEVAFAKRALKYPELRMAHNVHKMSSLLGGVLFIADDVFPRTPFIHAAWHLAAAVGVGTCNKLLE
;
A
#
# COMPACT_ATOMS: atom_id res chain seq x y z
N GLN A 1 -5.52 11.75 18.54
CA GLN A 1 -5.46 11.50 17.08
C GLN A 1 -6.87 11.22 16.59
N GLU A 2 -7.20 11.81 15.45
CA GLU A 2 -8.50 11.80 14.75
C GLU A 2 -8.95 10.37 14.38
N THR A 3 -9.38 9.58 15.37
CA THR A 3 -9.70 8.16 15.18
C THR A 3 -10.77 7.93 14.13
N VAL A 4 -11.83 8.75 14.12
CA VAL A 4 -12.92 8.60 13.13
C VAL A 4 -12.40 8.90 11.72
N ALA A 5 -11.67 10.00 11.54
CA ALA A 5 -11.13 10.35 10.22
C ALA A 5 -10.18 9.27 9.71
N ASN A 6 -9.27 8.78 10.55
CA ASN A 6 -8.32 7.75 10.15
C ASN A 6 -9.01 6.43 9.78
N VAL A 7 -10.08 6.05 10.49
CA VAL A 7 -10.90 4.87 10.14
C VAL A 7 -11.58 5.07 8.79
N LEU A 8 -12.23 6.23 8.58
CA LEU A 8 -12.92 6.52 7.32
C LEU A 8 -11.96 6.52 6.13
N THR A 9 -10.75 7.06 6.31
CA THR A 9 -9.74 7.10 5.24
C THR A 9 -9.01 5.76 5.05
N SER A 10 -9.24 4.74 5.90
CA SER A 10 -8.80 3.35 5.66
C SER A 10 -9.76 2.56 4.77
N LEU A 11 -11.05 2.93 4.71
CA LEU A 11 -12.07 2.23 3.91
C LEU A 11 -11.78 2.20 2.39
N PRO A 12 -11.18 3.24 1.76
CA PRO A 12 -10.81 3.19 0.35
C PRO A 12 -9.96 1.97 -0.02
N PHE A 13 -9.07 1.48 0.85
CA PHE A 13 -8.25 0.29 0.56
C PHE A 13 -9.10 -0.98 0.41
N ILE A 14 -10.21 -1.09 1.15
CA ILE A 14 -11.18 -2.17 0.98
C ILE A 14 -11.84 -2.08 -0.41
N VAL A 15 -12.32 -0.89 -0.78
CA VAL A 15 -12.95 -0.65 -2.09
C VAL A 15 -11.98 -0.95 -3.23
N LEU A 16 -10.74 -0.47 -3.12
CA LEU A 16 -9.68 -0.73 -4.10
C LEU A 16 -9.38 -2.23 -4.23
N GLY A 17 -9.35 -2.96 -3.12
CA GLY A 17 -9.19 -4.42 -3.14
C GLY A 17 -10.38 -5.15 -3.74
N ILE A 18 -11.60 -4.64 -3.55
CA ILE A 18 -12.81 -5.17 -4.21
C ILE A 18 -12.73 -4.97 -5.73
N GLN A 19 -12.27 -3.80 -6.18
CA GLN A 19 -12.18 -3.40 -7.59
C GLN A 19 -10.93 -3.92 -8.31
N ALA A 20 -9.92 -4.40 -7.57
CA ALA A 20 -8.66 -4.85 -8.16
C ALA A 20 -8.85 -6.04 -9.13
N PRO A 21 -8.09 -6.10 -10.24
CA PRO A 21 -8.16 -7.21 -11.19
C PRO A 21 -7.87 -8.57 -10.53
N ARG A 22 -8.63 -9.61 -10.89
CA ARG A 22 -8.54 -10.98 -10.32
C ARG A 22 -8.23 -12.06 -11.37
N LYS A 23 -7.44 -11.70 -12.39
CA LYS A 23 -7.17 -12.52 -13.59
C LYS A 23 -6.43 -13.83 -13.29
N ASN A 24 -5.61 -13.87 -12.24
CA ASN A 24 -4.83 -15.03 -11.81
C ASN A 24 -4.62 -15.07 -10.28
N LEU A 25 -4.00 -16.13 -9.77
CA LEU A 25 -3.75 -16.30 -8.33
C LEU A 25 -2.97 -15.12 -7.72
N ASN A 26 -1.93 -14.62 -8.37
CA ASN A 26 -1.11 -13.52 -7.84
C ASN A 26 -1.93 -12.22 -7.72
N SER A 27 -2.73 -11.90 -8.75
CA SER A 27 -3.62 -10.74 -8.73
C SER A 27 -4.75 -10.88 -7.70
N LYS A 28 -5.26 -12.11 -7.47
CA LYS A 28 -6.25 -12.39 -6.39
C LYS A 28 -5.64 -12.21 -5.00
N LEU A 29 -4.42 -12.68 -4.78
CA LEU A 29 -3.71 -12.48 -3.52
C LEU A 29 -3.48 -10.99 -3.25
N TYR A 30 -3.05 -10.23 -4.26
CA TYR A 30 -2.93 -8.78 -4.16
C TYR A 30 -4.27 -8.11 -3.81
N ALA A 31 -5.34 -8.39 -4.56
CA ALA A 31 -6.67 -7.85 -4.32
C ALA A 31 -7.15 -8.12 -2.88
N ASN A 32 -7.00 -9.35 -2.40
CA ASN A 32 -7.39 -9.73 -1.04
C ASN A 32 -6.50 -9.06 0.03
N SER A 33 -5.21 -8.90 -0.24
CA SER A 33 -4.32 -8.20 0.69
C SER A 33 -4.65 -6.71 0.83
N LEU A 34 -5.13 -6.04 -0.23
CA LEU A 34 -5.62 -4.65 -0.12
C LEU A 34 -6.85 -4.55 0.79
N ILE A 35 -7.78 -5.51 0.70
CA ILE A 35 -8.90 -5.60 1.64
C ILE A 35 -8.36 -5.77 3.06
N GLY A 36 -7.38 -6.67 3.24
CA GLY A 36 -6.73 -6.88 4.53
C GLY A 36 -6.02 -5.64 5.07
N VAL A 37 -5.40 -4.80 4.23
CA VAL A 37 -4.84 -3.49 4.64
C VAL A 37 -5.95 -2.60 5.19
N GLY A 38 -7.05 -2.42 4.47
CA GLY A 38 -8.16 -1.59 4.93
C GLY A 38 -8.78 -2.07 6.25
N VAL A 39 -8.92 -3.39 6.42
CA VAL A 39 -9.41 -4.00 7.66
C VAL A 39 -8.42 -3.82 8.81
N ALA A 40 -7.14 -4.15 8.61
CA ALA A 40 -6.11 -4.05 9.64
C ALA A 40 -5.91 -2.60 10.10
N SER A 41 -5.86 -1.66 9.16
CA SER A 41 -5.77 -0.22 9.43
C SER A 41 -6.99 0.27 10.21
N THR A 42 -8.20 -0.14 9.82
CA THR A 42 -9.44 0.20 10.55
C THR A 42 -9.39 -0.29 12.01
N LEU A 43 -8.99 -1.54 12.23
CA LEU A 43 -8.85 -2.11 13.57
C LEU A 43 -7.78 -1.36 14.39
N TYR A 44 -6.63 -1.07 13.77
CA TYR A 44 -5.56 -0.31 14.40
C TYR A 44 -6.04 1.07 14.85
N HIS A 45 -6.68 1.85 13.98
CA HIS A 45 -7.13 3.20 14.31
C HIS A 45 -8.30 3.24 15.29
N SER A 46 -9.12 2.18 15.32
CA SER A 46 -10.20 2.00 16.29
C SER A 46 -9.72 1.55 17.67
N SER A 47 -8.48 1.06 17.78
CA SER A 47 -7.96 0.46 19.01
C SER A 47 -7.22 1.44 19.94
N ARG A 48 -7.09 1.02 21.21
CA ARG A 48 -6.40 1.74 22.30
C ARG A 48 -5.55 0.78 23.15
N GLY A 49 -4.67 1.33 23.99
CA GLY A 49 -3.89 0.56 24.97
C GLY A 49 -2.96 -0.49 24.35
N LYS A 50 -2.76 -1.62 25.03
CA LYS A 50 -1.85 -2.70 24.60
C LYS A 50 -2.28 -3.35 23.27
N LEU A 51 -3.59 -3.49 23.03
CA LEU A 51 -4.11 -4.05 21.78
C LEU A 51 -3.67 -3.25 20.55
N ARG A 52 -3.58 -1.91 20.70
CA ARG A 52 -3.13 -1.02 19.62
C ARG A 52 -1.71 -1.33 19.14
N MET A 53 -0.82 -1.80 20.01
CA MET A 53 0.55 -2.16 19.62
C MET A 53 0.55 -3.35 18.66
N TYR A 54 -0.22 -4.40 18.96
CA TYR A 54 -0.33 -5.58 18.10
C TYR A 54 -1.06 -5.27 16.78
N LEU A 55 -2.11 -4.45 16.84
CA LEU A 55 -2.83 -4.04 15.62
C LEU A 55 -2.02 -3.10 14.74
N ARG A 56 -1.16 -2.25 15.32
CA ARG A 56 -0.18 -1.46 14.55
C ARG A 56 0.79 -2.35 13.78
N TRP A 57 1.31 -3.38 14.46
CA TRP A 57 2.16 -4.38 13.82
C TRP A 57 1.41 -5.08 12.68
N ALA A 58 0.19 -5.55 12.93
CA ALA A 58 -0.64 -6.21 11.91
C ALA A 58 -0.91 -5.32 10.70
N ASP A 59 -1.18 -4.03 10.92
CA ASP A 59 -1.39 -3.04 9.86
C ASP A 59 -0.15 -2.88 8.96
N TYR A 60 1.02 -2.63 9.55
CA TYR A 60 2.27 -2.54 8.79
C TYR A 60 2.65 -3.84 8.08
N THR A 61 2.42 -4.99 8.72
CA THR A 61 2.60 -6.32 8.12
C THR A 61 1.64 -6.54 6.94
N MET A 62 0.39 -6.06 7.02
CA MET A 62 -0.54 -6.17 5.89
C MET A 62 -0.16 -5.25 4.73
N ILE A 63 0.31 -4.03 5.00
CA ILE A 63 0.86 -3.13 3.97
C ILE A 63 2.03 -3.80 3.26
N ALA A 64 2.97 -4.37 4.02
CA ALA A 64 4.11 -5.11 3.47
C ALA A 64 3.64 -6.29 2.62
N THR A 65 2.69 -7.08 3.11
CA THR A 65 2.11 -8.21 2.36
C THR A 65 1.50 -7.77 1.04
N ALA A 66 0.79 -6.65 1.01
CA ALA A 66 0.20 -6.12 -0.21
C ALA A 66 1.26 -5.70 -1.24
N THR A 67 2.35 -5.06 -0.81
CA THR A 67 3.46 -4.72 -1.72
C THR A 67 4.16 -5.96 -2.28
N VAL A 68 4.36 -6.99 -1.46
CA VAL A 68 4.91 -8.28 -1.90
C VAL A 68 4.03 -8.90 -2.98
N PHE A 69 2.72 -9.01 -2.73
CA PHE A 69 1.80 -9.61 -3.69
C PHE A 69 1.64 -8.77 -4.97
N LEU A 70 1.64 -7.44 -4.88
CA LEU A 70 1.63 -6.57 -6.06
C LEU A 70 2.86 -6.84 -6.93
N SER A 71 4.06 -6.79 -6.34
CA SER A 71 5.30 -7.02 -7.09
C SER A 71 5.33 -8.40 -7.77
N ARG A 72 4.72 -9.40 -7.13
CA ARG A 72 4.56 -10.77 -7.67
C ARG A 72 3.52 -10.85 -8.77
N ALA A 73 2.45 -10.06 -8.70
CA ALA A 73 1.47 -9.96 -9.77
C ALA A 73 2.02 -9.22 -11.01
N LEU A 74 2.96 -8.28 -10.82
CA LEU A 74 3.54 -7.47 -11.89
C LEU A 74 4.66 -8.15 -12.69
N ARG A 75 5.28 -9.20 -12.15
CA ARG A 75 6.48 -9.83 -12.73
C ARG A 75 6.20 -11.27 -13.15
N ASN A 76 6.66 -11.64 -14.34
CA ASN A 76 6.75 -13.04 -14.75
C ASN A 76 7.87 -13.80 -14.02
N GLU A 77 8.93 -13.11 -13.57
CA GLU A 77 10.08 -13.72 -12.91
C GLU A 77 10.45 -12.95 -11.64
N ASN A 78 9.89 -13.38 -10.50
CA ASN A 78 10.46 -13.04 -9.21
C ASN A 78 11.54 -14.09 -8.87
N PRO A 79 12.75 -13.68 -8.45
CA PRO A 79 13.68 -14.66 -7.89
C PRO A 79 12.99 -15.27 -6.67
N LYS A 80 12.74 -16.59 -6.71
CA LYS A 80 12.07 -17.33 -5.62
C LYS A 80 12.70 -17.04 -4.25
N LEU A 81 14.01 -16.77 -4.26
CA LEU A 81 14.79 -16.33 -3.12
C LEU A 81 14.29 -15.00 -2.52
N LEU A 82 13.99 -13.98 -3.32
CA LEU A 82 13.46 -12.72 -2.81
C LEU A 82 12.10 -12.93 -2.18
N MET A 83 11.22 -13.73 -2.79
CA MET A 83 9.91 -14.03 -2.20
C MET A 83 10.04 -14.77 -0.86
N ALA A 84 10.96 -15.73 -0.79
CA ALA A 84 11.25 -16.47 0.44
C ALA A 84 11.84 -15.55 1.52
N ALA A 85 12.83 -14.73 1.17
CA ALA A 85 13.42 -13.75 2.08
C ALA A 85 12.38 -12.74 2.58
N SER A 86 11.53 -12.22 1.70
CA SER A 86 10.45 -11.31 2.07
C SER A 86 9.42 -11.97 2.97
N ALA A 87 9.07 -13.25 2.75
CA ALA A 87 8.18 -13.99 3.64
C ALA A 87 8.78 -14.18 5.05
N LEU A 88 10.08 -14.45 5.15
CA LEU A 88 10.79 -14.58 6.43
C LEU A 88 10.94 -13.24 7.17
N LEU A 89 11.18 -12.16 6.44
CA LEU A 89 11.41 -10.82 6.99
C LEU A 89 10.12 -10.05 7.28
N LEU A 90 8.99 -10.43 6.66
CA LEU A 90 7.69 -9.78 6.81
C LEU A 90 7.27 -9.52 8.28
N PRO A 91 7.35 -10.50 9.20
CA PRO A 91 6.96 -10.27 10.60
C PRO A 91 7.97 -9.43 11.41
N VAL A 92 9.21 -9.29 10.94
CA VAL A 92 10.32 -8.65 11.68
C VAL A 92 10.61 -7.24 11.17
N GLN A 93 10.64 -7.05 9.86
CA GLN A 93 10.99 -5.79 9.19
C GLN A 93 10.01 -5.43 8.05
N PRO A 94 8.70 -5.25 8.36
CA PRO A 94 7.69 -4.98 7.33
C PRO A 94 7.98 -3.70 6.52
N LEU A 95 8.59 -2.68 7.13
CA LEU A 95 8.94 -1.44 6.43
C LEU A 95 10.03 -1.65 5.37
N MET A 96 11.07 -2.42 5.68
CA MET A 96 12.15 -2.72 4.72
C MET A 96 11.62 -3.55 3.55
N VAL A 97 10.81 -4.57 3.85
CA VAL A 97 10.14 -5.38 2.82
C VAL A 97 9.27 -4.48 1.93
N SER A 98 8.44 -3.61 2.53
CA SER A 98 7.62 -2.67 1.78
C SER A 98 8.44 -1.75 0.87
N ALA A 99 9.54 -1.18 1.38
CA ALA A 99 10.39 -0.29 0.61
C ALA A 99 10.98 -0.97 -0.64
N VAL A 100 11.51 -2.19 -0.48
CA VAL A 100 12.07 -2.97 -1.60
C VAL A 100 11.01 -3.26 -2.65
N HIS A 101 9.85 -3.78 -2.23
CA HIS A 101 8.79 -4.18 -3.16
C HIS A 101 8.10 -3.00 -3.83
N THR A 102 7.93 -1.88 -3.13
CA THR A 102 7.44 -0.63 -3.71
C THR A 102 8.43 -0.07 -4.72
N GLY A 103 9.73 -0.02 -4.41
CA GLY A 103 10.75 0.43 -5.36
C GLY A 103 10.77 -0.41 -6.64
N MET A 104 10.57 -1.73 -6.53
CA MET A 104 10.43 -2.61 -7.69
C MET A 104 9.17 -2.31 -8.51
N MET A 105 8.05 -2.02 -7.84
CA MET A 105 6.79 -1.63 -8.49
C MET A 105 6.93 -0.31 -9.23
N GLU A 106 7.57 0.70 -8.63
CA GLU A 106 7.82 2.01 -9.25
C GLU A 106 8.63 1.87 -10.55
N VAL A 107 9.71 1.09 -10.53
CA VAL A 107 10.51 0.79 -11.73
C VAL A 107 9.66 0.08 -12.79
N ALA A 108 8.79 -0.86 -12.38
CA ALA A 108 7.91 -1.56 -13.31
C ALA A 108 6.86 -0.62 -13.91
N PHE A 109 6.26 0.26 -13.11
CA PHE A 109 5.30 1.26 -13.56
C PHE A 109 5.94 2.20 -14.57
N ALA A 110 7.07 2.81 -14.23
CA ALA A 110 7.80 3.72 -15.11
C ALA A 110 8.15 3.06 -16.45
N LYS A 111 8.70 1.84 -16.43
CA LYS A 111 9.02 1.09 -17.66
C LYS A 111 7.78 0.81 -18.51
N ARG A 112 6.67 0.41 -17.91
CA ARG A 112 5.42 0.16 -18.63
C ARG A 112 4.80 1.45 -19.18
N ALA A 113 4.79 2.54 -18.42
CA ALA A 113 4.27 3.83 -18.86
C ALA A 113 5.08 4.47 -20.01
N LEU A 114 6.39 4.15 -20.12
CA LEU A 114 7.19 4.52 -21.28
C LEU A 114 6.79 3.74 -22.53
N LYS A 115 6.52 2.45 -22.39
CA LYS A 115 6.15 1.54 -23.49
C LYS A 115 4.69 1.70 -23.94
N TYR A 116 3.79 1.97 -23.00
CA TYR A 116 2.34 1.95 -23.17
C TYR A 116 1.76 3.33 -22.83
N PRO A 117 1.47 4.19 -23.82
CA PRO A 117 1.00 5.56 -23.60
C PRO A 117 -0.25 5.68 -22.73
N GLU A 118 -1.14 4.69 -22.77
CA GLU A 118 -2.36 4.59 -21.98
C GLU A 118 -2.10 4.55 -20.47
N LEU A 119 -0.92 4.11 -20.04
CA LEU A 119 -0.54 4.05 -18.62
C LEU A 119 0.07 5.37 -18.12
N ARG A 120 0.38 6.33 -18.97
CA ARG A 120 1.07 7.58 -18.58
C ARG A 120 0.26 8.42 -17.60
N MET A 121 -1.06 8.53 -17.83
CA MET A 121 -1.92 9.29 -16.92
C MET A 121 -1.96 8.63 -15.54
N ALA A 122 -2.14 7.30 -15.50
CA ALA A 122 -2.12 6.54 -14.24
C ALA A 122 -0.78 6.70 -13.51
N HIS A 123 0.35 6.65 -14.24
CA HIS A 123 1.69 6.85 -13.68
C HIS A 123 1.91 8.28 -13.16
N ASN A 124 1.38 9.30 -13.85
CA ASN A 124 1.48 10.69 -13.38
C ASN A 124 0.69 10.91 -12.10
N VAL A 125 -0.53 10.39 -12.03
CA VAL A 125 -1.35 10.42 -10.81
C VAL A 125 -0.64 9.66 -9.69
N HIS A 126 -0.11 8.47 -9.98
CA HIS A 126 0.69 7.68 -9.03
C HIS A 126 1.82 8.53 -8.45
N LYS A 127 2.69 9.07 -9.30
CA LYS A 127 3.84 9.88 -8.90
C LYS A 127 3.44 11.07 -8.04
N MET A 128 2.41 11.83 -8.44
CA MET A 128 1.94 12.98 -7.68
C MET A 128 1.37 12.58 -6.32
N SER A 129 0.60 11.50 -6.27
CA SER A 129 0.04 10.97 -5.03
C SER A 129 1.11 10.38 -4.11
N SER A 130 2.13 9.69 -4.63
CA SER A 130 3.27 9.18 -3.87
C SER A 130 4.13 10.31 -3.31
N LEU A 131 4.37 11.37 -4.10
CA LEU A 131 5.07 12.57 -3.63
C LEU A 131 4.29 13.27 -2.51
N LEU A 132 3.01 13.54 -2.73
CA LEU A 132 2.14 14.16 -1.72
C LEU A 132 2.06 13.29 -0.46
N GLY A 133 1.88 11.97 -0.63
CA GLY A 133 1.86 11.00 0.45
C GLY A 133 3.16 11.00 1.25
N GLY A 134 4.33 11.02 0.59
CA GLY A 134 5.63 11.11 1.26
C GLY A 134 5.79 12.41 2.06
N VAL A 135 5.37 13.55 1.50
CA VAL A 135 5.38 14.83 2.22
C VAL A 135 4.46 14.79 3.44
N LEU A 136 3.23 14.27 3.30
CA LEU A 136 2.27 14.17 4.39
C LEU A 136 2.74 13.20 5.48
N PHE A 137 3.40 12.10 5.11
CA PHE A 137 3.98 11.15 6.06
C PHE A 137 5.05 11.83 6.94
N ILE A 138 5.98 12.57 6.33
CA ILE A 138 6.99 13.34 7.06
C ILE A 138 6.34 14.44 7.91
N ALA A 139 5.35 15.13 7.36
CA ALA A 139 4.65 16.20 8.06
C ALA A 139 3.87 15.70 9.30
N ASP A 140 3.36 14.47 9.30
CA ASP A 140 2.66 13.86 10.44
C ASP A 140 3.60 13.71 11.65
N ASP A 141 4.86 13.35 11.40
CA ASP A 141 5.89 13.23 12.42
C ASP A 141 6.40 14.60 12.90
N VAL A 142 6.58 15.56 11.98
CA VAL A 142 7.10 16.91 12.30
C VAL A 142 6.05 17.78 12.98
N PHE A 143 4.77 17.64 12.62
CA PHE A 143 3.66 18.47 13.11
C PHE A 143 2.56 17.62 13.77
N PRO A 144 2.84 16.89 14.86
CA PRO A 144 1.93 15.90 15.44
C PRO A 144 0.64 16.49 16.06
N ARG A 145 0.58 17.82 16.22
CA ARG A 145 -0.59 18.54 16.74
C ARG A 145 -1.52 19.06 15.65
N THR A 146 -1.08 19.07 14.39
CA THR A 146 -1.91 19.53 13.27
C THR A 146 -2.90 18.42 12.93
N PRO A 147 -4.22 18.69 12.98
CA PRO A 147 -5.22 17.66 12.75
C PRO A 147 -5.21 17.20 11.28
N PHE A 148 -5.70 15.97 11.06
CA PHE A 148 -5.95 15.37 9.75
C PHE A 148 -4.77 15.13 8.80
N ILE A 149 -3.50 15.44 9.16
CA ILE A 149 -2.35 15.12 8.29
C ILE A 149 -2.29 13.62 7.98
N HIS A 150 -2.37 12.77 9.00
CA HIS A 150 -2.43 11.32 8.84
C HIS A 150 -3.58 10.84 7.93
N ALA A 151 -4.76 11.44 8.08
CA ALA A 151 -5.93 11.09 7.27
C ALA A 151 -5.73 11.53 5.80
N ALA A 152 -5.12 12.70 5.56
CA ALA A 152 -4.75 13.14 4.23
C ALA A 152 -3.68 12.21 3.60
N TRP A 153 -2.73 11.73 4.40
CA TRP A 153 -1.74 10.74 3.96
C TRP A 153 -2.43 9.44 3.49
N HIS A 154 -3.40 8.93 4.26
CA HIS A 154 -4.21 7.76 3.84
C HIS A 154 -4.88 7.99 2.48
N LEU A 155 -5.51 9.15 2.26
CA LEU A 155 -6.20 9.46 1.01
C LEU A 155 -5.21 9.54 -0.17
N ALA A 156 -4.08 10.21 0.00
CA ALA A 156 -3.03 10.27 -1.02
C ALA A 156 -2.51 8.86 -1.35
N ALA A 157 -2.25 8.03 -0.32
CA ALA A 157 -1.83 6.65 -0.51
C ALA A 157 -2.88 5.80 -1.22
N ALA A 158 -4.18 5.95 -0.89
CA ALA A 158 -5.26 5.25 -1.55
C ALA A 158 -5.36 5.61 -3.04
N VAL A 159 -5.23 6.89 -3.39
CA VAL A 159 -5.18 7.33 -4.80
C VAL A 159 -4.00 6.67 -5.52
N GLY A 160 -2.80 6.70 -4.93
CA GLY A 160 -1.61 6.08 -5.50
C GLY A 160 -1.75 4.58 -5.68
N VAL A 161 -2.25 3.86 -4.68
CA VAL A 161 -2.51 2.42 -4.75
C VAL A 161 -3.58 2.10 -5.81
N GLY A 162 -4.61 2.93 -5.95
CA GLY A 162 -5.65 2.73 -6.97
C GLY A 162 -5.09 2.74 -8.40
N THR A 163 -4.06 3.54 -8.67
CA THR A 163 -3.39 3.53 -9.97
C THR A 163 -2.62 2.23 -10.23
N CYS A 164 -2.17 1.51 -9.20
CA CYS A 164 -1.47 0.23 -9.36
C CYS A 164 -2.39 -0.88 -9.90
N ASN A 165 -3.71 -0.79 -9.68
CA ASN A 165 -4.67 -1.72 -10.28
C ASN A 165 -4.60 -1.68 -11.82
N LYS A 166 -4.32 -0.52 -12.42
CA LYS A 166 -4.13 -0.37 -13.88
C LYS A 166 -2.94 -1.15 -14.42
N LEU A 167 -1.95 -1.47 -13.59
CA LEU A 167 -0.83 -2.32 -14.01
C LEU A 167 -1.20 -3.81 -14.09
N LEU A 168 -2.36 -4.20 -13.55
CA LEU A 168 -2.86 -5.58 -13.54
C LEU A 168 -4.02 -5.80 -14.52
N GLU A 169 -4.46 -4.72 -15.19
CA GLU A 169 -5.29 -4.76 -16.39
C GLU A 169 -4.46 -5.17 -17.61
#